data_AF-A0A959A1L9-F1
#
_entry.id   AF-A0A959A1L9-F1
#
_cell.length_a   1.000
_cell.length_b   1.000
_cell.length_c   1.000
_cell.angle_alpha   90.00
_cell.angle_beta   90.00
_cell.angle_gamma   90.00
#
_symmetry.space_group_name_H-M   'P 1'
#
loop_
_entity.id
_entity.type
_entity.pdbx_description
1 polymer ?
#
loop_
_entity_poly.entity_id
_entity_poly.type
_entity_poly.pdbx_seq_one_letter_code
_entity_poly.pdbx_strand_id
1 'polypeptide(L)'
;MKELPSRVKELLTTPHREEIFNFIASQPDGFTLHGVHAALKNKKITASIASVQNMLKSLNYRGYLETFDVKVGKNPGRSTIFYKKAQ
;
A
#
# COMPACT_ATOMS: atom_id res chain seq x y z
N MET A 1 -18.53 -6.34 7.00
CA MET A 1 -17.31 -5.58 6.60
C MET A 1 -17.01 -4.60 7.73
N LYS A 2 -15.84 -4.68 8.38
CA LYS A 2 -15.42 -3.63 9.34
C LYS A 2 -15.45 -2.30 8.58
N GLU A 3 -16.24 -1.32 9.03
CA GLU A 3 -16.30 -0.02 8.37
C GLU A 3 -14.90 0.59 8.34
N LEU A 4 -14.50 1.12 7.18
CA LEU A 4 -13.22 1.82 7.08
C LEU A 4 -13.23 3.03 8.02
N PRO A 5 -12.15 3.27 8.80
CA PRO A 5 -12.05 4.45 9.64
C PRO A 5 -12.29 5.72 8.80
N SER A 6 -12.99 6.72 9.36
CA SER A 6 -13.29 7.99 8.66
C SER A 6 -12.04 8.62 8.06
N ARG A 7 -10.91 8.51 8.78
CA ARG A 7 -9.60 8.92 8.31
C ARG A 7 -9.19 8.23 7.00
N VAL A 8 -9.42 6.93 6.84
CA VAL A 8 -9.09 6.24 5.58
C VAL A 8 -10.02 6.69 4.46
N LYS A 9 -11.31 6.88 4.74
CA LYS A 9 -12.30 7.37 3.76
C LYS A 9 -11.92 8.73 3.17
N GLU A 10 -11.40 9.65 3.98
CA GLU A 10 -10.89 10.97 3.52
C GLU A 10 -9.74 10.86 2.51
N LEU A 11 -8.99 9.76 2.48
CA LEU A 11 -7.91 9.57 1.52
C LEU A 11 -8.44 9.19 0.12
N LEU A 12 -9.62 8.58 0.09
CA LEU A 12 -10.29 8.01 -1.08
C LEU A 12 -11.18 9.05 -1.78
N THR A 13 -10.65 10.25 -2.00
CA THR A 13 -11.42 11.35 -2.61
C THR A 13 -11.52 11.27 -4.12
N THR A 14 -10.76 10.38 -4.76
CA THR A 14 -10.76 10.23 -6.22
C THR A 14 -10.92 8.77 -6.61
N PRO A 15 -11.61 8.47 -7.72
CA PRO A 15 -11.77 7.09 -8.21
C PRO A 15 -10.43 6.37 -8.38
N HIS A 16 -9.40 7.11 -8.83
CA HIS A 16 -8.07 6.56 -8.99
C HIS A 16 -7.43 6.12 -7.65
N ARG A 17 -7.64 6.89 -6.58
CA ARG A 17 -7.16 6.51 -5.24
C ARG A 17 -7.94 5.34 -4.66
N GLU A 18 -9.24 5.28 -4.93
CA GLU A 18 -10.08 4.12 -4.59
C GLU A 18 -9.60 2.85 -5.28
N GLU A 19 -9.25 2.90 -6.57
CA GLU A 19 -8.70 1.75 -7.29
C GLU A 19 -7.39 1.23 -6.67
N ILE A 20 -6.45 2.15 -6.39
CA ILE A 20 -5.19 1.79 -5.74
C ILE A 20 -5.47 1.21 -4.35
N PHE A 21 -6.37 1.81 -3.58
CA PHE A 21 -6.74 1.33 -2.25
C PHE A 21 -7.39 -0.04 -2.29
N ASN A 22 -8.38 -0.25 -3.16
CA ASN A 22 -9.07 -1.53 -3.33
C ASN A 22 -8.06 -2.63 -3.71
N PHE A 23 -7.10 -2.30 -4.55
CA PHE A 23 -6.01 -3.21 -4.86
C PHE A 23 -5.16 -3.54 -3.62
N ILE A 24 -4.71 -2.54 -2.87
CA ILE A 24 -3.92 -2.74 -1.64
C ILE A 24 -4.71 -3.58 -0.62
N ALA A 25 -6.00 -3.27 -0.42
CA ALA A 25 -6.87 -3.99 0.50
C ALA A 25 -7.04 -5.47 0.11
N SER A 26 -7.07 -5.75 -1.20
CA SER A 26 -7.15 -7.11 -1.76
C SER A 26 -5.86 -7.91 -1.66
N GLN A 27 -4.71 -7.28 -1.34
CA GLN A 27 -3.46 -8.02 -1.21
C GLN A 27 -3.50 -8.96 0.00
N PRO A 28 -2.85 -10.14 -0.11
CA PRO A 28 -2.58 -10.98 1.04
C PRO A 28 -1.73 -10.20 2.06
N ASP A 29 -1.76 -10.65 3.31
CA ASP A 29 -0.97 -10.02 4.37
C ASP A 29 0.53 -10.03 4.03
N GLY A 30 1.15 -8.85 4.05
CA GLY A 30 2.57 -8.67 3.77
C GLY A 30 2.86 -8.37 2.30
N PHE A 31 3.19 -7.12 1.99
CA PHE A 31 3.61 -6.68 0.66
C PHE A 31 4.61 -5.53 0.72
N THR A 32 5.33 -5.30 -0.38
CA THR A 32 6.29 -4.19 -0.52
C THR A 32 5.79 -3.16 -1.51
N LEU A 33 6.33 -1.94 -1.45
CA LEU A 33 6.05 -0.88 -2.43
C LEU A 33 6.24 -1.37 -3.88
N HIS A 34 7.37 -2.03 -4.16
CA HIS A 34 7.65 -2.54 -5.51
C HIS A 34 6.70 -3.67 -5.90
N GLY A 35 6.32 -4.54 -4.97
CA GLY A 35 5.34 -5.59 -5.21
C GLY A 35 3.98 -5.02 -5.62
N VAL A 36 3.49 -4.02 -4.87
CA VAL A 36 2.22 -3.35 -5.17
C VAL A 36 2.28 -2.63 -6.51
N HIS A 37 3.33 -1.83 -6.75
CA HIS A 37 3.47 -1.09 -8.01
C HIS A 37 3.58 -2.02 -9.23
N ALA A 38 4.35 -3.10 -9.14
CA ALA A 38 4.45 -4.10 -10.22
C ALA A 38 3.09 -4.77 -10.48
N ALA A 39 2.35 -5.11 -9.43
CA ALA A 39 1.06 -5.77 -9.58
C ALA A 39 -0.04 -4.83 -10.10
N LEU A 40 -0.03 -3.54 -9.72
CA LEU A 40 -0.89 -2.51 -10.32
C LEU A 40 -0.62 -2.36 -11.82
N LYS A 41 0.66 -2.33 -12.23
CA LYS A 41 1.06 -2.31 -13.63
C LYS A 41 0.53 -3.53 -14.40
N ASN A 42 0.63 -4.73 -13.81
CA ASN A 42 0.12 -5.96 -14.41
C ASN A 42 -1.40 -5.95 -14.58
N LYS A 43 -2.13 -5.26 -13.69
CA LYS A 43 -3.58 -5.04 -13.79
C LYS A 43 -3.99 -3.87 -14.70
N LYS A 44 -3.03 -3.24 -15.41
CA LYS A 44 -3.24 -2.05 -16.24
C LYS A 44 -3.82 -0.84 -15.48
N ILE A 45 -3.57 -0.76 -14.16
CA ILE A 45 -3.91 0.40 -13.34
C ILE A 45 -2.74 1.38 -13.41
N THR A 46 -2.97 2.56 -14.00
CA THR A 46 -1.93 3.56 -14.22
C THR A 46 -1.62 4.32 -12.93
N ALA A 47 -0.65 3.84 -12.14
CA ALA A 47 -0.18 4.53 -10.95
C ALA A 47 1.34 4.70 -10.99
N SER A 48 1.83 5.93 -10.76
CA SER A 48 3.26 6.15 -10.60
C SER A 48 3.75 5.53 -9.29
N ILE A 49 5.02 5.10 -9.25
CA ILE A 49 5.60 4.55 -8.02
C ILE A 49 5.51 5.52 -6.83
N ALA A 50 5.63 6.83 -7.09
CA ALA A 50 5.46 7.87 -6.08
C ALA A 50 4.01 7.95 -5.56
N SER A 51 3.01 7.80 -6.44
CA SER A 51 1.60 7.75 -6.05
C SER A 51 1.33 6.56 -5.12
N VAL A 52 1.85 5.38 -5.47
CA VAL A 52 1.75 4.17 -4.64
C VAL A 52 2.46 4.37 -3.30
N GLN A 53 3.66 4.95 -3.29
CA GLN A 53 4.40 5.23 -2.06
C GLN A 53 3.64 6.20 -1.14
N ASN A 54 3.06 7.26 -1.68
CA ASN A 54 2.27 8.22 -0.91
C ASN A 54 1.00 7.57 -0.34
N MET A 55 0.34 6.71 -1.11
CA MET A 55 -0.81 5.94 -0.63
C MET A 55 -0.42 5.04 0.55
N LEU A 56 0.64 4.24 0.41
CA LEU A 56 1.12 3.34 1.46
C LEU A 56 1.51 4.09 2.74
N LYS A 57 2.23 5.22 2.61
CA LYS A 57 2.57 6.09 3.75
C LYS A 57 1.33 6.67 4.43
N SER A 58 0.35 7.11 3.63
CA SER A 58 -0.89 7.70 4.16
C SER A 58 -1.74 6.66 4.89
N LEU A 59 -1.81 5.43 4.37
CA LEU A 59 -2.49 4.32 5.02
C LEU A 59 -1.78 3.88 6.31
N ASN A 60 -0.44 3.88 6.33
CA ASN A 60 0.34 3.62 7.54
C ASN A 60 0.10 4.70 8.61
N TYR A 61 0.22 5.98 8.23
CA TYR A 61 -0.03 7.11 9.14
C TYR A 61 -1.44 7.09 9.75
N ARG A 62 -2.43 6.61 8.99
CA ARG A 62 -3.82 6.50 9.44
C ARG A 62 -4.13 5.18 10.18
N GLY A 63 -3.12 4.35 10.43
CA GLY A 63 -3.24 3.09 11.17
C GLY A 63 -3.94 1.96 10.42
N TYR A 64 -4.06 2.07 9.09
CA TYR A 64 -4.61 0.98 8.25
C TYR A 64 -3.54 -0.06 7.91
N LEU A 65 -2.29 0.39 7.76
CA LEU A 65 -1.14 -0.48 7.55
C LEU A 65 -0.16 -0.34 8.72
N GLU A 66 0.56 -1.42 9.00
CA GLU A 66 1.74 -1.42 9.84
C GLU A 66 2.96 -1.70 8.97
N THR A 67 4.08 -1.07 9.31
CA THR A 67 5.36 -1.28 8.63
C THR A 67 6.30 -2.13 9.46
N PHE A 68 6.95 -3.08 8.81
CA PHE A 68 7.97 -3.95 9.37
C PHE A 68 9.25 -3.77 8.57
N ASP A 69 10.34 -3.48 9.25
CA ASP A 69 11.66 -3.52 8.63
C ASP A 69 12.07 -4.97 8.42
N VAL A 70 12.26 -5.36 7.18
CA VAL A 70 12.89 -6.64 6.89
C VAL A 70 14.37 -6.48 7.19
N LYS A 71 14.87 -7.28 8.14
CA LYS A 71 16.30 -7.40 8.40
C LYS A 71 17.02 -7.48 7.07
N VAL A 72 17.88 -6.50 6.81
CA VAL A 72 18.60 -6.25 5.54
C VAL A 72 19.21 -7.57 5.03
N GLY A 73 18.47 -8.28 4.18
CA GLY A 73 18.92 -9.54 3.61
C GLY A 73 19.73 -9.26 2.35
N LYS A 74 21.06 -9.24 2.45
CA LYS A 74 22.13 -9.26 1.40
C LYS A 74 21.96 -8.45 0.09
N ASN A 75 20.84 -7.76 -0.14
CA ASN A 75 20.46 -7.09 -1.38
C ASN A 75 20.10 -5.63 -1.08
N PRO A 76 21.09 -4.72 -1.00
CA PRO A 76 20.93 -3.34 -0.55
C PRO A 76 20.12 -2.41 -1.48
N GLY A 77 19.42 -2.94 -2.48
CA GLY A 77 18.68 -2.17 -3.49
C GLY A 77 17.17 -2.39 -3.56
N ARG A 78 16.59 -3.27 -2.72
CA ARG A 78 15.14 -3.51 -2.68
C ARG A 78 14.55 -2.86 -1.43
N SER A 79 13.46 -2.10 -1.60
CA SER A 79 12.74 -1.43 -0.51
C SER A 79 12.58 -2.38 0.69
N THR A 80 13.17 -1.98 1.82
CA THR A 80 13.32 -2.77 3.06
C THR A 80 12.04 -2.82 3.89
N ILE A 81 11.01 -2.07 3.48
CA ILE A 81 9.77 -1.87 4.23
C ILE A 81 8.71 -2.84 3.73
N PHE A 82 8.28 -3.74 4.62
CA PHE A 82 7.10 -4.56 4.44
C PHE A 82 5.89 -3.88 5.08
N TYR A 83 4.77 -3.86 4.36
CA TYR A 83 3.49 -3.39 4.84
C TYR A 83 2.59 -4.59 5.12
N LYS A 84 1.90 -4.58 6.25
CA LYS A 84 0.83 -5.52 6.58
C LYS A 84 -0.41 -4.72 6.98
N LYS A 85 -1.60 -5.28 6.81
CA LYS A 85 -2.83 -4.66 7.33
C LYS A 85 -2.79 -4.69 8.86
N ALA A 86 -3.05 -3.55 9.50
CA ALA A 86 -3.29 -3.47 10.93
C ALA A 86 -4.62 -4.20 11.21
N GLN A 87 -4.61 -5.29 11.98
CA GLN A 87 -5.80 -6.13 12.21
C GLN A 87 -6.81 -5.48 13.16
#